data_AF-A0A8I5NDW1-F1
#
_entry.id   AF-A0A8I5NDW1-F1
#
_cell.length_a   1.000
_cell.length_b   1.000
_cell.length_c   1.000
_cell.angle_alpha   90.00
_cell.angle_beta   90.00
_cell.angle_gamma   90.00
#
_symmetry.space_group_name_H-M   'P 1'
#
loop_
_entity.id
_entity.type
_entity.pdbx_description
1 polymer ?
#
loop_
_entity_poly.entity_id
_entity_poly.type
_entity_poly.pdbx_seq_one_letter_code
_entity_poly.pdbx_strand_id
1 'polypeptide(L)'
;MGPNLLLLLLLGLEGQGIVGSLPEVLQAPVGSSILVQCHYRLQDVKAQKVWCRFSPEGCQPLVSSAVDRRAPAGRRTFLTDLGGGLLQVEMVTLQEEDAGEYGCMVDGARGPQILHRVSLNILPPEDEEEIHKIGSLAENAFSDPAGSANPLEPSQDEKSIPLIWGAVLLVGLLVAAVVLFAVMAKRKKESLLSGPPRQ
;
A
#
# COMPACT_ATOMS: atom_id res chain seq x y z
N MET A 1 -46.94 -21.71 -10.09
CA MET A 1 -45.61 -22.32 -10.31
C MET A 1 -44.78 -21.31 -11.09
N GLY A 2 -43.97 -20.52 -10.39
CA GLY A 2 -43.10 -19.51 -11.01
C GLY A 2 -41.65 -19.93 -10.81
N PRO A 3 -40.88 -20.22 -11.88
CA PRO A 3 -39.51 -20.72 -11.76
C PRO A 3 -38.48 -19.60 -11.59
N ASN A 4 -38.86 -18.46 -11.00
CA ASN A 4 -37.99 -17.28 -10.88
C ASN A 4 -37.33 -17.10 -9.50
N LEU A 5 -37.58 -17.99 -8.54
CA LEU A 5 -36.93 -17.91 -7.22
C LEU A 5 -35.57 -18.63 -7.15
N LEU A 6 -35.27 -19.49 -8.13
CA LEU A 6 -34.06 -20.33 -8.09
C LEU A 6 -32.81 -19.61 -8.61
N LEU A 7 -32.96 -18.51 -9.36
CA LEU A 7 -31.83 -17.80 -9.96
C LEU A 7 -31.16 -16.79 -8.99
N LEU A 8 -31.83 -16.42 -7.90
CA LEU A 8 -31.29 -15.48 -6.91
C LEU A 8 -30.39 -16.15 -5.85
N LEU A 9 -30.32 -17.49 -5.85
CA LEU A 9 -29.47 -18.26 -4.93
C LEU A 9 -28.04 -18.51 -5.46
N LEU A 10 -27.72 -18.07 -6.68
CA LEU A 10 -26.41 -18.29 -7.30
C LEU A 10 -25.45 -17.09 -7.20
N LEU A 11 -25.85 -15.96 -6.60
CA LEU A 11 -24.94 -14.82 -6.36
C LEU A 11 -24.28 -14.85 -4.98
N GLY A 12 -24.15 -16.04 -4.38
CA GLY A 12 -23.62 -16.23 -3.02
C GLY A 12 -22.24 -16.86 -2.93
N LEU A 13 -21.55 -17.12 -4.04
CA LEU A 13 -20.26 -17.83 -4.03
C LEU A 13 -19.20 -17.24 -4.97
N GLU A 14 -19.12 -15.91 -5.09
CA GLU A 14 -17.88 -15.24 -5.55
C GLU A 14 -16.99 -15.01 -4.32
N GLY A 15 -16.70 -16.11 -3.63
CA GLY A 15 -15.77 -16.21 -2.51
C GLY A 15 -14.44 -16.79 -2.98
N GLN A 16 -13.84 -16.19 -4.01
CA GLN A 16 -12.42 -16.36 -4.31
C GLN A 16 -11.84 -14.97 -4.50
N GLY A 17 -11.38 -14.41 -3.40
CA GLY A 17 -10.65 -13.15 -3.40
C GLY A 17 -9.40 -13.29 -4.26
N ILE A 18 -9.45 -12.77 -5.47
CA ILE A 18 -8.29 -12.15 -6.08
C ILE A 18 -8.20 -10.79 -5.37
N VAL A 19 -7.63 -10.78 -4.17
CA VAL A 19 -6.97 -9.56 -3.69
C VAL A 19 -5.70 -9.48 -4.53
N GLY A 20 -5.86 -9.08 -5.79
CA GLY A 20 -4.78 -8.51 -6.56
C GLY A 20 -4.54 -7.15 -5.95
N SER A 21 -3.90 -7.11 -4.78
CA SER A 21 -3.44 -5.85 -4.21
C SER A 21 -2.55 -5.20 -5.25
N LEU A 22 -2.83 -3.95 -5.58
CA LEU A 22 -1.93 -3.13 -6.38
C LEU A 22 -0.52 -3.24 -5.78
N PRO A 23 0.55 -3.44 -6.59
CA PRO A 23 1.89 -3.48 -6.06
C PRO A 23 2.21 -2.20 -5.28
N GLU A 24 2.93 -2.34 -4.17
CA GLU A 24 3.53 -1.20 -3.48
C GLU A 24 4.55 -0.55 -4.42
N VAL A 25 4.44 0.75 -4.67
CA VAL A 25 5.38 1.46 -5.53
C VAL A 25 6.50 2.03 -4.68
N LEU A 26 7.74 1.62 -4.95
CA LEU A 26 8.95 2.15 -4.36
C LEU A 26 9.73 2.95 -5.40
N GLN A 27 10.26 4.10 -4.99
CA GLN A 27 11.13 4.93 -5.81
C GLN A 27 12.47 5.08 -5.10
N ALA A 28 13.57 4.80 -5.79
CA ALA A 28 14.90 4.84 -5.22
C ALA A 28 15.92 5.37 -6.24
N PRO A 29 16.82 6.29 -5.88
CA PRO A 29 17.88 6.74 -6.78
C PRO A 29 18.86 5.62 -7.15
N VAL A 30 19.50 5.73 -8.31
CA VAL A 30 20.66 4.89 -8.67
C VAL A 30 21.72 4.96 -7.56
N GLY A 31 22.34 3.82 -7.25
CA GLY A 31 23.35 3.65 -6.21
C GLY A 31 22.81 3.47 -4.79
N SER A 32 21.52 3.75 -4.55
CA SER A 32 20.90 3.61 -3.23
C SER A 32 20.55 2.15 -2.88
N SER A 33 19.89 1.95 -1.74
CA SER A 33 19.42 0.66 -1.26
C SER A 33 17.94 0.73 -0.85
N ILE A 34 17.22 -0.37 -1.01
CA ILE A 34 15.85 -0.53 -0.49
C ILE A 34 15.76 -1.71 0.48
N LEU A 35 14.81 -1.61 1.40
CA LEU A 35 14.46 -2.66 2.35
C LEU A 35 12.97 -2.94 2.25
N VAL A 36 12.61 -4.18 1.97
CA VAL A 36 11.23 -4.65 1.83
C VAL A 36 10.93 -5.64 2.94
N GLN A 37 9.84 -5.41 3.68
CA GLN A 37 9.37 -6.32 4.72
C GLN A 37 8.07 -6.99 4.30
N CYS A 38 8.05 -8.32 4.40
CA CYS A 38 6.94 -9.15 3.97
C CYS A 38 6.47 -10.03 5.11
N HIS A 39 5.16 -10.06 5.32
CA HIS A 39 4.55 -10.90 6.35
C HIS A 39 4.09 -12.23 5.75
N TYR A 40 4.47 -13.32 6.38
CA TYR A 40 4.01 -14.66 6.06
C TYR A 40 3.28 -15.29 7.25
N ARG A 41 2.42 -16.28 6.97
CA ARG A 41 1.64 -16.93 8.02
C ARG A 41 2.53 -17.78 8.91
N LEU A 42 2.24 -17.86 10.21
CA LEU A 42 3.02 -18.67 11.15
C LEU A 42 3.09 -20.17 10.78
N GLN A 43 2.09 -20.69 10.07
CA GLN A 43 2.11 -22.05 9.52
C GLN A 43 3.22 -22.27 8.48
N ASP A 44 3.67 -21.21 7.82
CA ASP A 44 4.66 -21.24 6.75
C ASP A 44 6.08 -20.89 7.26
N VAL A 45 6.31 -20.89 8.58
CA VAL A 45 7.64 -20.64 9.18
C VAL A 45 8.70 -21.58 8.60
N LYS A 46 8.38 -22.86 8.41
CA LYS A 46 9.31 -23.84 7.82
C LYS A 46 9.32 -23.85 6.29
N ALA A 47 8.43 -23.11 5.64
CA ALA A 47 8.35 -23.04 4.19
C ALA A 47 9.52 -22.23 3.62
N GLN A 48 9.93 -22.54 2.40
CA GLN A 48 10.95 -21.75 1.72
C GLN A 48 10.40 -20.35 1.40
N LYS A 49 11.18 -19.32 1.71
CA LYS A 49 10.86 -17.93 1.36
C LYS A 49 11.65 -17.56 0.13
N VAL A 50 11.03 -16.84 -0.79
CA VAL A 50 11.63 -16.48 -2.07
C VAL A 50 11.37 -15.02 -2.35
N TRP A 51 12.39 -14.31 -2.80
CA TRP A 51 12.24 -13.03 -3.48
C TRP A 51 12.43 -13.28 -4.97
N CYS A 52 11.46 -12.86 -5.76
CA CYS A 52 11.41 -13.13 -7.20
C CYS A 52 11.12 -11.85 -7.99
N ARG A 53 11.53 -11.85 -9.26
CA ARG A 53 11.22 -10.80 -10.23
C ARG A 53 10.15 -11.32 -11.19
N PHE A 54 9.13 -10.51 -11.47
CA PHE A 54 8.09 -10.90 -12.41
C PHE A 54 8.60 -10.80 -13.86
N SER A 55 8.35 -11.86 -14.62
CA SER A 55 8.52 -11.94 -16.08
C SER A 55 7.22 -12.44 -16.72
N PRO A 56 7.11 -12.46 -18.06
CA PRO A 56 5.96 -13.04 -18.75
C PRO A 56 5.67 -14.51 -18.36
N GLU A 57 6.71 -15.25 -17.97
CA GLU A 57 6.64 -16.65 -17.53
C GLU A 57 6.25 -16.80 -16.05
N GLY A 58 6.05 -15.69 -15.33
CA GLY A 58 5.70 -15.66 -13.92
C GLY A 58 6.82 -15.13 -13.03
N CYS A 59 6.78 -15.42 -11.73
CA CYS A 59 7.76 -14.90 -10.78
C CYS A 59 9.03 -15.77 -10.77
N GLN A 60 10.11 -15.23 -11.32
CA GLN A 60 11.41 -15.90 -11.42
C GLN A 60 12.21 -15.71 -10.12
N PRO A 61 12.59 -16.79 -9.41
CA PRO A 61 13.35 -16.68 -8.18
C PRO A 61 14.69 -15.96 -8.38
N LEU A 62 14.95 -14.92 -7.59
CA LEU A 62 16.26 -14.28 -7.51
C LEU A 62 17.06 -14.85 -6.34
N VAL A 63 16.40 -14.92 -5.18
CA VAL A 63 17.03 -15.35 -3.94
C VAL A 63 16.03 -16.10 -3.06
N SER A 64 16.51 -17.06 -2.28
CA SER A 64 15.68 -17.80 -1.33
C SER A 64 16.29 -17.86 0.06
N SER A 65 15.48 -18.21 1.07
CA SER A 65 15.93 -18.46 2.44
C SER A 65 16.69 -19.78 2.59
N ALA A 66 16.75 -20.62 1.55
CA ALA A 66 17.59 -21.81 1.55
C ALA A 66 19.07 -21.42 1.51
N VAL A 67 19.91 -22.20 2.18
CA VAL A 67 21.37 -21.96 2.20
C VAL A 67 21.96 -22.23 0.82
N ASP A 68 22.17 -21.17 0.04
CA ASP A 68 22.88 -21.27 -1.22
C ASP A 68 24.38 -21.03 -1.03
N ARG A 69 25.14 -22.14 -0.94
CA ARG A 69 26.61 -22.11 -0.82
C ARG A 69 27.33 -21.67 -2.10
N ARG A 70 26.61 -21.46 -3.21
CA ARG A 70 27.18 -21.06 -4.50
C ARG A 70 26.82 -19.62 -4.88
N ALA A 71 26.27 -18.84 -3.94
CA ALA A 71 25.97 -17.44 -4.18
C ALA A 71 27.23 -16.71 -4.72
N PRO A 72 27.13 -16.03 -5.87
CA PRO A 72 28.26 -15.32 -6.45
C PRO A 72 28.84 -14.28 -5.49
N ALA A 73 30.16 -14.11 -5.51
CA ALA A 73 30.79 -12.95 -4.90
C ALA A 73 30.26 -11.68 -5.58
N GLY A 74 29.79 -10.70 -4.79
CA GLY A 74 29.20 -9.46 -5.33
C GLY A 74 27.68 -9.49 -5.51
N ARG A 75 26.96 -10.44 -4.90
CA ARG A 75 25.50 -10.43 -4.86
C ARG A 75 24.97 -9.14 -4.20
N ARG A 76 24.02 -8.46 -4.86
CA ARG A 76 23.41 -7.18 -4.43
C ARG A 76 22.03 -7.32 -3.77
N THR A 77 21.51 -8.54 -3.67
CA THR A 77 20.18 -8.82 -3.12
C THR A 77 20.26 -9.85 -2.00
N PHE A 78 19.75 -9.50 -0.84
CA PHE A 78 19.82 -10.31 0.38
C PHE A 78 18.41 -10.59 0.86
N LEU A 79 18.17 -11.83 1.28
CA LEU A 79 16.91 -12.26 1.85
C LEU A 79 17.20 -12.88 3.22
N THR A 80 16.55 -12.34 4.24
CA THR A 80 16.69 -12.77 5.63
C THR A 80 15.32 -13.16 6.15
N ASP A 81 15.12 -14.45 6.43
CA ASP A 81 13.95 -14.90 7.18
C ASP A 81 14.20 -14.62 8.67
N LEU A 82 13.52 -13.61 9.21
CA LEU A 82 13.66 -13.19 10.61
C LEU A 82 12.90 -14.13 11.56
N GLY A 83 12.14 -15.09 11.03
CA GLY A 83 11.24 -15.92 11.82
C GLY A 83 9.98 -15.16 12.23
N GLY A 84 9.10 -15.84 12.98
CA GLY A 84 7.91 -15.21 13.57
C GLY A 84 6.89 -14.64 12.57
N GLY A 85 6.97 -14.99 11.29
CA GLY A 85 6.10 -14.44 10.25
C GLY A 85 6.68 -13.26 9.49
N LEU A 86 7.96 -12.91 9.67
CA LEU A 86 8.58 -11.76 9.03
C LEU A 86 9.76 -12.16 8.14
N LEU A 87 9.70 -11.72 6.88
CA LEU A 87 10.74 -11.85 5.87
C LEU A 87 11.26 -10.45 5.52
N GLN A 88 12.58 -10.28 5.49
CA GLN A 88 13.21 -9.03 5.08
C GLN A 88 14.04 -9.25 3.82
N VAL A 89 13.86 -8.38 2.83
CA VAL A 89 14.67 -8.33 1.61
C VAL A 89 15.40 -6.99 1.56
N GLU A 90 16.67 -7.03 1.23
CA GLU A 90 17.50 -5.85 1.01
C GLU A 90 18.10 -5.91 -0.39
N MET A 91 17.94 -4.84 -1.16
CA MET A 91 18.63 -4.65 -2.44
C MET A 91 19.54 -3.45 -2.29
N VAL A 92 20.83 -3.62 -2.53
CA VAL A 92 21.85 -2.57 -2.35
C VAL A 92 22.48 -2.17 -3.67
N THR A 93 23.04 -0.96 -3.73
CA THR A 93 23.74 -0.45 -4.93
C THR A 93 22.87 -0.59 -6.18
N LEU A 94 21.64 -0.07 -6.10
CA LEU A 94 20.63 -0.20 -7.15
C LEU A 94 21.13 0.39 -8.47
N GLN A 95 20.81 -0.26 -9.57
CA GLN A 95 21.09 0.19 -10.93
C GLN A 95 19.80 0.35 -11.71
N GLU A 96 19.83 1.08 -12.82
CA GLU A 96 18.63 1.36 -13.65
C GLU A 96 17.92 0.07 -14.09
N GLU A 97 18.68 -1.00 -14.42
CA GLU A 97 18.13 -2.29 -14.81
C GLU A 97 17.45 -3.07 -13.67
N ASP A 98 17.60 -2.62 -12.43
CA ASP A 98 16.88 -3.20 -11.29
C ASP A 98 15.42 -2.70 -11.23
N ALA A 99 15.01 -1.72 -12.06
CA ALA A 99 13.63 -1.30 -12.14
C ALA A 99 12.69 -2.42 -12.62
N GLY A 100 11.53 -2.58 -11.99
CA GLY A 100 10.53 -3.57 -12.38
C GLY A 100 9.68 -4.10 -11.24
N GLU A 101 8.87 -5.12 -11.53
CA GLU A 101 8.01 -5.74 -10.54
C GLU A 101 8.66 -6.94 -9.85
N TYR A 102 8.52 -6.99 -8.53
CA TYR A 102 9.06 -8.01 -7.65
C TYR A 102 8.00 -8.56 -6.71
N GLY A 103 8.28 -9.73 -6.13
CA GLY A 103 7.39 -10.38 -5.19
C GLY A 103 8.12 -11.11 -4.07
N CYS A 104 7.60 -10.94 -2.85
CA CYS A 104 7.83 -11.90 -1.77
C CYS A 104 6.92 -13.11 -1.97
N MET A 105 7.49 -14.30 -1.92
CA MET A 105 6.79 -15.55 -2.12
C MET A 105 7.12 -16.54 -1.00
N VAL A 106 6.13 -17.34 -0.65
CA VAL A 106 6.28 -18.55 0.17
C VAL A 106 6.00 -19.75 -0.72
N ASP A 107 6.91 -20.72 -0.72
CA ASP A 107 6.66 -22.04 -1.28
C ASP A 107 6.20 -23.00 -0.18
N GLY A 108 4.89 -22.94 0.09
CA GLY A 108 4.25 -23.66 1.20
C GLY A 108 3.56 -24.95 0.75
N ALA A 109 2.92 -25.64 1.68
CA ALA A 109 2.25 -26.92 1.39
C ALA A 109 1.10 -26.83 0.36
N ARG A 110 0.53 -25.63 0.16
CA ARG A 110 -0.50 -25.34 -0.85
C ARG A 110 0.08 -24.86 -2.19
N GLY A 111 1.40 -24.94 -2.34
CA GLY A 111 2.16 -24.40 -3.46
C GLY A 111 2.62 -22.95 -3.25
N PRO A 112 3.23 -22.37 -4.31
CA PRO A 112 3.73 -21.00 -4.30
C PRO A 112 2.63 -19.98 -4.07
N GLN A 113 2.85 -19.09 -3.10
CA GLN A 113 1.93 -17.99 -2.77
C GLN A 113 2.70 -16.67 -2.76
N ILE A 114 2.26 -15.71 -3.58
CA ILE A 114 2.76 -14.33 -3.52
C ILE A 114 2.16 -13.65 -2.29
N LEU A 115 3.02 -13.09 -1.44
CA LEU A 115 2.66 -12.42 -0.20
C LEU A 115 2.55 -10.91 -0.38
N HIS A 116 3.50 -10.34 -1.12
CA HIS A 116 3.64 -8.90 -1.28
C HIS A 116 4.23 -8.62 -2.66
N ARG A 117 3.64 -7.68 -3.41
CA ARG A 117 4.13 -7.24 -4.72
C ARG A 117 4.70 -5.84 -4.59
N VAL A 118 5.84 -5.61 -5.24
CA VAL A 118 6.55 -4.33 -5.23
C VAL A 118 6.82 -3.92 -6.68
N SER A 119 6.53 -2.69 -7.03
CA SER A 119 6.98 -2.06 -8.28
C SER A 119 8.10 -1.09 -7.92
N LEU A 120 9.33 -1.41 -8.33
CA LEU A 120 10.52 -0.60 -8.06
C LEU A 120 10.82 0.28 -9.27
N ASN A 121 10.75 1.59 -9.06
CA ASN A 121 11.19 2.60 -10.01
C ASN A 121 12.55 3.14 -9.57
N ILE A 122 13.50 3.18 -10.51
CA ILE A 122 14.82 3.73 -10.26
C ILE A 122 14.87 5.15 -10.80
N LEU A 123 15.25 6.10 -9.95
CA LEU A 123 15.40 7.51 -10.31
C LEU A 123 16.85 7.75 -10.78
N PRO A 124 17.05 8.55 -11.84
CA PRO A 124 18.39 8.93 -12.27
C PRO A 124 19.16 9.60 -11.12
N PRO A 125 20.51 9.62 -11.17
CA PRO A 125 21.28 10.40 -10.22
C PRO A 125 20.81 11.87 -10.27
N GLU A 126 20.60 12.47 -9.11
CA GLU A 126 20.39 13.91 -9.05
C GLU A 126 21.68 14.55 -9.56
N ASP A 127 21.58 15.28 -10.68
CA ASP A 127 22.67 16.11 -11.14
C ASP A 127 22.95 17.12 -10.02
N GLU A 128 24.09 16.97 -9.35
CA GLU A 128 24.65 18.05 -8.54
C GLU A 128 24.85 19.23 -9.49
N GLU A 129 23.88 20.14 -9.56
CA GLU A 129 24.11 21.43 -10.19
C GLU A 129 25.35 22.02 -9.51
N GLU A 130 26.46 22.08 -10.24
CA GLU A 130 27.69 22.72 -9.80
C GLU A 130 27.42 24.20 -9.48
N ILE A 131 26.96 24.51 -8.27
CA ILE A 131 27.14 25.82 -7.66
C ILE A 131 28.56 25.86 -7.08
N HIS A 132 29.55 25.60 -7.94
CA HIS A 132 30.97 25.81 -7.69
C HIS A 132 31.61 26.46 -8.91
N LYS A 133 30.94 27.48 -9.48
CA LYS A 133 31.59 28.41 -10.39
C LYS A 133 31.07 29.80 -10.13
N ILE A 134 32.00 30.69 -9.80
CA ILE A 134 31.88 32.16 -9.64
C ILE A 134 31.66 32.65 -8.20
N GLY A 135 32.77 32.69 -7.47
CA GLY A 135 33.09 33.61 -6.38
C GLY A 135 34.58 33.41 -6.10
N SER A 136 35.50 34.37 -6.22
CA SER A 136 35.43 35.80 -5.99
C SER A 136 36.58 36.48 -6.76
N LEU A 137 36.25 37.40 -7.66
CA LEU A 137 37.06 38.60 -7.92
C LEU A 137 36.15 39.64 -8.62
N ALA A 138 35.62 40.57 -7.82
CA ALA A 138 35.43 41.98 -8.15
C ALA A 138 34.36 42.58 -7.24
N GLU A 139 34.81 43.40 -6.29
CA GLU A 139 34.06 44.54 -5.81
C GLU A 139 33.55 45.38 -7.01
N ASN A 140 32.31 45.85 -6.96
CA ASN A 140 31.97 47.27 -7.13
C ASN A 140 30.46 47.54 -6.96
N ALA A 141 30.17 48.34 -5.93
CA ALA A 141 29.21 49.44 -5.82
C ALA A 141 27.87 49.40 -6.60
N PHE A 142 26.79 49.36 -5.79
CA PHE A 142 25.76 50.42 -5.67
C PHE A 142 25.12 50.97 -6.97
N SER A 143 23.84 50.62 -7.20
CA SER A 143 22.69 51.55 -7.37
C SER A 143 21.45 50.79 -7.90
N ASP A 144 20.38 50.74 -7.11
CA ASP A 144 18.98 50.55 -7.56
C ASP A 144 18.54 51.78 -8.41
N PRO A 145 17.54 51.72 -9.33
CA PRO A 145 16.16 51.33 -8.96
C PRO A 145 15.22 50.79 -10.07
N ALA A 146 14.00 50.51 -9.59
CA ALA A 146 12.69 50.59 -10.27
C ALA A 146 12.09 49.28 -10.83
N GLY A 147 11.18 48.72 -10.03
CA GLY A 147 9.78 48.59 -10.42
C GLY A 147 9.46 47.52 -11.46
N SER A 148 9.17 46.30 -10.98
CA SER A 148 8.25 45.42 -11.67
C SER A 148 7.41 44.67 -10.65
N ALA A 149 6.10 44.90 -10.73
CA ALA A 149 5.10 44.24 -9.92
C ALA A 149 4.96 42.78 -10.36
N ASN A 150 5.12 41.84 -9.43
CA ASN A 150 4.61 40.49 -9.61
C ASN A 150 3.44 40.26 -8.64
N PRO A 151 2.32 39.68 -9.12
CA PRO A 151 1.18 39.37 -8.28
C PRO A 151 1.59 38.41 -7.17
N LEU A 152 1.22 38.77 -5.95
CA LEU A 152 1.05 37.82 -4.87
C LEU A 152 -0.06 36.85 -5.31
N GLU A 153 0.30 35.68 -5.81
CA GLU A 153 -0.64 34.58 -5.98
C GLU A 153 -0.89 33.98 -4.58
N PRO A 154 -2.13 34.02 -4.07
CA PRO A 154 -2.46 33.49 -2.76
C PRO A 154 -2.53 31.97 -2.82
N SER A 155 -1.88 31.32 -1.86
CA SER A 155 -2.17 29.96 -1.44
C SER A 155 -3.68 29.75 -1.32
N GLN A 156 -4.26 28.91 -2.19
CA GLN A 156 -5.64 28.43 -2.04
C GLN A 156 -5.72 26.91 -2.27
N ASP A 157 -4.87 26.17 -1.56
CA ASP A 157 -5.15 24.78 -1.21
C ASP A 157 -5.91 24.75 0.12
N GLU A 158 -7.17 25.18 0.11
CA GLU A 158 -8.06 24.95 1.25
C GLU A 158 -9.53 24.90 0.80
N LYS A 159 -9.93 23.82 0.13
CA LYS A 159 -11.38 23.54 -0.03
C LYS A 159 -11.82 22.08 -0.11
N SER A 160 -10.92 21.12 0.08
CA SER A 160 -11.25 19.68 0.06
C SER A 160 -11.31 19.03 1.45
N ILE A 161 -11.46 19.83 2.51
CA ILE A 161 -11.59 19.34 3.91
C ILE A 161 -13.04 19.41 4.49
N PRO A 162 -14.12 19.91 3.83
CA PRO A 162 -15.46 19.83 4.41
C PRO A 162 -16.23 18.53 4.13
N LEU A 163 -15.83 17.72 3.13
CA LEU A 163 -16.63 16.55 2.70
C LEU A 163 -16.50 15.33 3.63
N ILE A 164 -15.30 15.12 4.19
CA ILE A 164 -15.02 13.95 5.05
C ILE A 164 -15.77 14.08 6.38
N TRP A 165 -15.78 15.28 6.97
CA TRP A 165 -16.54 15.56 8.20
C TRP A 165 -18.04 15.48 7.97
N GLY A 166 -18.52 15.89 6.78
CA GLY A 166 -19.92 15.72 6.38
C GLY A 166 -20.33 14.25 6.32
N ALA A 167 -19.48 13.38 5.75
CA ALA A 167 -19.74 11.94 5.70
C ALA A 167 -19.77 11.30 7.10
N VAL A 168 -18.84 11.66 7.98
CA VAL A 168 -18.81 11.16 9.37
C VAL A 168 -20.06 11.60 10.14
N LEU A 169 -20.49 12.85 10.00
CA LEU A 169 -21.71 13.37 10.62
C LEU A 169 -22.96 12.64 10.10
N LEU A 170 -23.04 12.41 8.79
CA LEU A 170 -24.16 11.72 8.16
C LEU A 170 -24.24 10.26 8.62
N VAL A 171 -23.11 9.55 8.66
CA VAL A 171 -23.04 8.17 9.16
C VAL A 171 -23.45 8.10 10.63
N GLY A 172 -22.96 9.04 11.46
CA GLY A 172 -23.36 9.13 12.87
C GLY A 172 -24.87 9.32 13.06
N LEU A 173 -25.49 10.20 12.27
CA LEU A 173 -26.94 10.44 12.31
C LEU A 173 -27.76 9.21 11.90
N LEU A 174 -27.31 8.47 10.86
CA LEU A 174 -27.97 7.25 10.42
C LEU A 174 -27.92 6.16 11.50
N VAL A 175 -26.77 5.97 12.15
CA VAL A 175 -26.63 5.01 13.26
C VAL A 175 -27.55 5.38 14.43
N ALA A 176 -27.59 6.66 14.82
CA ALA A 176 -28.46 7.13 15.89
C ALA A 176 -29.95 6.89 15.55
N ALA A 177 -30.38 7.16 14.32
CA ALA A 177 -31.75 6.93 13.87
C ALA A 177 -32.14 5.44 13.92
N VAL A 178 -31.24 4.53 13.50
CA VAL A 178 -31.47 3.08 13.57
C VAL A 178 -31.61 2.61 15.02
N VAL A 179 -30.74 3.10 15.92
CA VAL A 179 -30.82 2.77 17.35
C VAL A 179 -32.13 3.26 17.96
N LEU A 180 -32.51 4.51 17.68
CA LEU A 180 -33.79 5.06 18.15
C LEU A 180 -34.97 4.27 17.61
N PHE A 181 -34.96 3.91 16.32
CA PHE A 181 -36.02 3.10 15.72
C PHE A 181 -36.10 1.72 16.38
N ALA A 182 -34.97 1.06 16.62
CA ALA A 182 -34.92 -0.23 17.32
C ALA A 182 -35.46 -0.14 18.75
N VAL A 183 -35.10 0.91 19.49
CA VAL A 183 -35.60 1.16 20.84
C VAL A 183 -37.10 1.45 20.82
N MET A 184 -37.59 2.27 19.89
CA MET A 184 -39.01 2.58 19.75
C MET A 184 -39.83 1.36 19.31
N ALA A 185 -39.29 0.53 18.42
CA ALA A 185 -39.90 -0.73 18.03
C ALA A 185 -39.96 -1.72 19.20
N LYS A 186 -38.92 -1.75 20.05
CA LYS A 186 -38.89 -2.56 21.27
C LYS A 186 -39.89 -2.05 22.30
N ARG A 187 -39.94 -0.75 22.56
CA ARG A 187 -40.93 -0.11 23.45
C ARG A 187 -42.36 -0.29 22.96
N LYS A 188 -42.60 -0.20 21.65
CA LYS A 188 -43.91 -0.45 21.03
C LYS A 188 -44.32 -1.91 21.16
N LYS A 189 -43.38 -2.86 21.05
CA LYS A 189 -43.63 -4.28 21.31
C LYS A 189 -43.99 -4.52 22.78
N GLU A 190 -43.27 -3.88 23.71
CA GLU A 190 -43.54 -3.97 25.14
C GLU A 190 -44.88 -3.32 25.53
N SER A 191 -45.24 -2.18 24.93
CA SER A 191 -46.54 -1.53 25.18
C SER A 191 -47.73 -2.28 24.58
N LEU A 192 -47.52 -3.06 23.51
CA LEU A 192 -48.54 -3.94 22.92
C LEU A 192 -48.75 -5.23 23.74
N LEU A 193 -47.75 -5.67 24.50
CA LEU A 193 -47.87 -6.81 25.42
C LEU A 193 -48.47 -6.44 26.79
N SER A 194 -48.47 -5.15 27.15
CA SER A 194 -49.11 -4.62 28.37
C SER A 194 -50.52 -4.08 28.10
N GLY A 195 -51.38 -4.85 27.41
CA GLY A 195 -52.81 -4.51 27.24
C GLY A 195 -53.55 -4.42 28.59
N PRO A 196 -54.69 -3.71 28.66
CA PRO A 196 -55.35 -3.39 29.93
C PRO A 196 -55.86 -4.67 30.63
N PRO A 197 -55.98 -4.66 31.97
CA PRO A 197 -56.56 -5.79 32.69
C PRO A 197 -58.02 -5.96 32.23
N ARG A 198 -58.39 -7.17 31.83
CA ARG A 198 -59.81 -7.54 31.67
C ARG A 198 -60.45 -7.49 33.07
N GLN A 199 -61.38 -6.55 33.27
CA GLN A 199 -62.52 -6.77 34.16
C GLN A 199 -63.50 -7.73 33.48
#